data_AF-A0A820A4T4-F1
#
_entry.id   AF-A0A820A4T4-F1
#
_cell.length_a   1.000
_cell.length_b   1.000
_cell.length_c   1.000
_cell.angle_alpha   90.00
_cell.angle_beta   90.00
_cell.angle_gamma   90.00
#
_symmetry.space_group_name_H-M   'P 1'
#
loop_
_entity.id
_entity.type
_entity.pdbx_description
1 polymer ?
#
loop_
_entity_poly.entity_id
_entity_poly.type
_entity_poly.pdbx_seq_one_letter_code
_entity_poly.pdbx_strand_id
1 'polypeptide(L)'
;MATAKTTAAATAAVAGEKRSTVKLDTMREIEKHMQKLWADMKIFEVDAPSHSTDNSNTFLATFPYPYMNGRLHLGHTFSLSRCEVCDIEY
;
A
#
# COMPACT_ATOMS: atom_id res chain seq x y z
N MET A 1 63.56 -20.99 -2.28
CA MET A 1 62.72 -20.25 -3.24
C MET A 1 61.32 -20.14 -2.66
N ALA A 2 60.69 -19.00 -2.87
CA ALA A 2 59.69 -18.39 -2.01
C ALA A 2 58.35 -19.14 -1.86
N THR A 3 57.74 -18.87 -0.71
CA THR A 3 56.37 -19.09 -0.28
C THR A 3 55.32 -18.67 -1.31
N ALA A 4 54.25 -19.46 -1.47
CA ALA A 4 53.00 -19.00 -2.07
C ALA A 4 51.83 -19.29 -1.12
N LYS A 5 51.48 -18.27 -0.35
CA LYS A 5 50.24 -18.13 0.42
C LYS A 5 49.27 -17.35 -0.46
N THR A 6 48.10 -17.89 -0.77
CA THR A 6 46.96 -17.15 -1.35
C THR A 6 45.68 -17.93 -0.98
N THR A 7 45.01 -17.67 0.15
CA THR A 7 43.97 -16.65 0.41
C THR A 7 42.94 -16.47 -0.71
N ALA A 8 41.83 -17.20 -0.62
CA ALA A 8 40.52 -16.76 -1.11
C ALA A 8 39.56 -16.92 0.09
N ALA A 9 39.61 -15.98 1.04
CA ALA A 9 38.76 -14.78 1.05
C ALA A 9 37.27 -15.18 1.11
N ALA A 10 36.81 -15.31 2.35
CA ALA A 10 35.42 -15.40 2.73
C ALA A 10 34.61 -14.25 2.12
N THR A 11 33.63 -14.55 1.28
CA THR A 11 32.48 -13.67 1.07
C THR A 11 31.52 -13.90 2.23
N ALA A 12 31.87 -13.28 3.36
CA ALA A 12 30.97 -13.11 4.48
C ALA A 12 29.67 -12.50 3.95
N ALA A 13 28.57 -13.22 4.19
CA ALA A 13 27.24 -12.66 4.14
C ALA A 13 27.29 -11.30 4.84
N VAL A 14 26.97 -10.24 4.10
CA VAL A 14 26.63 -8.95 4.70
C VAL A 14 25.28 -9.16 5.37
N ALA A 15 25.31 -9.78 6.54
CA ALA A 15 24.22 -9.75 7.49
C ALA A 15 24.08 -8.28 7.89
N GLY A 16 23.25 -7.56 7.13
CA GLY A 16 22.85 -6.22 7.47
C GLY A 16 22.39 -6.22 8.91
N GLU A 17 22.98 -5.31 9.69
CA GLU A 17 22.62 -4.98 11.06
C GLU A 17 21.09 -5.10 11.25
N LYS A 18 20.66 -5.91 12.23
CA LYS A 18 19.23 -6.12 12.54
C LYS A 18 18.63 -4.81 13.02
N ARG A 19 18.21 -3.95 12.09
CA ARG A 19 17.43 -2.75 12.39
C ARG A 19 16.14 -3.21 13.05
N SER A 20 15.84 -2.70 14.24
CA SER A 20 14.62 -3.03 14.96
C SER A 20 13.41 -2.60 14.12
N THR A 21 12.59 -3.58 13.70
CA THR A 21 11.37 -3.34 12.89
C THR A 21 10.19 -2.84 13.72
N VAL A 22 10.42 -2.55 15.01
CA VAL A 22 9.38 -2.16 15.98
C VAL A 22 8.49 -1.04 15.43
N LYS A 23 9.07 -0.01 14.81
CA LYS A 23 8.30 1.11 14.21
C LYS A 23 7.39 0.67 13.05
N LEU A 24 7.84 -0.31 12.27
CA LEU A 24 7.11 -0.84 11.14
C LEU A 24 5.93 -1.69 11.62
N ASP A 25 6.18 -2.55 12.61
CA ASP A 25 5.16 -3.42 13.19
C ASP A 25 4.06 -2.60 13.89
N THR A 26 4.44 -1.55 14.64
CA THR A 26 3.46 -0.62 15.23
C THR A 26 2.60 0.08 14.17
N MET A 27 3.17 0.47 13.03
CA MET A 27 2.41 1.13 11.96
C MET A 27 1.41 0.17 11.31
N ARG A 28 1.81 -1.08 11.09
CA ARG A 28 0.94 -2.13 10.55
C ARG A 28 -0.21 -2.50 11.48
N GLU A 29 0.01 -2.45 12.79
CA GLU A 29 -1.04 -2.69 13.78
C GLU A 29 -2.10 -1.58 13.74
N ILE A 30 -1.67 -0.32 13.69
CA ILE A 30 -2.57 0.83 13.55
C ILE A 30 -3.34 0.75 12.24
N GLU A 31 -2.67 0.44 11.12
CA GLU A 31 -3.31 0.30 9.80
C GLU A 31 -4.45 -0.72 9.82
N LYS A 32 -4.20 -1.92 10.36
CA LYS A 32 -5.21 -2.98 10.47
C LYS A 32 -6.39 -2.58 11.36
N HIS A 33 -6.11 -1.88 12.46
CA HIS A 33 -7.15 -1.41 13.37
C HIS A 33 -8.07 -0.40 12.68
N MET A 34 -7.50 0.57 11.96
CA MET A 34 -8.28 1.58 11.22
C MET A 34 -9.08 0.95 10.08
N GLN A 35 -8.47 0.04 9.29
CA GLN A 35 -9.16 -0.69 8.22
C GLN A 35 -10.38 -1.45 8.73
N LYS A 36 -10.28 -2.07 9.92
CA LYS A 36 -11.41 -2.74 10.56
C LYS A 36 -12.51 -1.77 10.96
N LEU A 37 -12.17 -0.67 11.63
CA LEU A 37 -13.15 0.35 12.03
C LEU A 37 -13.90 0.92 10.81
N TRP A 38 -13.21 1.20 9.72
CA TRP A 38 -13.83 1.69 8.49
C TRP A 38 -14.77 0.67 7.84
N ALA A 39 -14.40 -0.61 7.85
CA ALA A 39 -15.26 -1.69 7.36
C ALA A 39 -16.52 -1.86 8.23
N ASP A 40 -16.37 -1.80 9.56
CA ASP A 40 -17.48 -1.93 10.51
C ASP A 40 -18.46 -0.75 10.41
N MET A 41 -17.95 0.46 10.19
CA MET A 41 -18.75 1.68 10.02
C MET A 41 -19.28 1.88 8.59
N LYS A 42 -18.84 1.08 7.61
CA LYS A 42 -19.25 1.17 6.18
C LYS A 42 -19.13 2.58 5.60
N ILE A 43 -18.08 3.31 5.99
CA ILE A 43 -17.92 4.73 5.62
C ILE A 43 -17.78 4.99 4.11
N PHE A 44 -17.42 3.97 3.34
CA PHE A 44 -17.24 4.05 1.89
C PHE A 44 -18.49 3.57 1.11
N GLU A 45 -19.56 3.16 1.79
CA GLU A 45 -20.83 2.84 1.15
C GLU A 45 -21.68 4.12 1.10
N VAL A 46 -21.78 4.73 -0.08
CA VAL A 46 -22.61 5.92 -0.32
C VAL A 46 -23.90 5.51 -1.00
N ASP A 47 -25.03 5.80 -0.36
CA ASP A 47 -26.37 5.63 -0.95
C ASP A 47 -26.70 6.80 -1.89
N ALA A 48 -27.33 6.50 -3.02
CA ALA A 48 -27.77 7.52 -3.96
C ALA A 48 -28.86 8.42 -3.32
N PRO A 49 -28.79 9.75 -3.47
CA PRO A 49 -29.79 10.65 -2.91
C PRO A 49 -31.17 10.38 -3.51
N SER A 50 -32.20 10.29 -2.65
CA SER A 50 -33.57 9.98 -3.06
C SER A 50 -34.26 11.10 -3.86
N HIS A 51 -33.74 12.32 -3.77
CA HIS A 51 -34.28 13.50 -4.45
C HIS A 51 -33.16 14.28 -5.15
N SER A 52 -33.44 14.75 -6.37
CA SER A 52 -32.51 15.47 -7.26
C SER A 52 -32.13 16.89 -6.79
N THR A 53 -32.44 17.25 -5.54
CA THR A 53 -32.30 18.61 -4.99
C THR A 53 -31.15 18.77 -4.02
N ASP A 54 -30.48 17.68 -3.64
CA ASP A 54 -29.24 17.78 -2.88
C ASP A 54 -28.13 18.20 -3.85
N ASN A 55 -27.85 19.50 -3.87
CA ASN A 55 -26.69 20.10 -4.54
C ASN A 55 -25.38 19.70 -3.84
N SER A 56 -25.27 18.47 -3.37
CA SER A 56 -24.01 17.91 -2.91
C SER A 56 -23.13 17.70 -4.12
N ASN A 57 -21.88 18.13 -4.00
CA ASN A 57 -20.91 18.06 -5.07
C ASN A 57 -20.54 16.58 -5.26
N THR A 58 -21.27 15.85 -6.11
CA THR A 58 -21.06 14.41 -6.31
C THR A 58 -19.77 14.19 -7.08
N PHE A 59 -18.81 13.50 -6.46
CA PHE A 59 -17.58 13.09 -7.11
C PHE A 59 -17.64 11.59 -7.40
N LEU A 60 -17.33 11.21 -8.65
CA LEU A 60 -17.30 9.81 -9.09
C LEU A 60 -15.98 9.55 -9.81
N ALA A 61 -15.05 8.90 -9.13
CA ALA A 61 -13.86 8.33 -9.75
C ALA A 61 -14.12 6.86 -10.13
N THR A 62 -13.64 6.45 -11.31
CA THR A 62 -13.66 5.03 -11.73
C THR A 62 -12.28 4.59 -12.18
N PHE A 63 -11.86 3.41 -11.71
CA PHE A 63 -10.61 2.79 -12.11
C PHE A 63 -10.90 1.56 -13.00
N PRO A 64 -10.22 1.40 -14.15
CA PRO A 64 -10.42 0.24 -15.01
C PRO A 64 -10.05 -1.05 -14.28
N TYR A 65 -10.96 -2.02 -14.26
CA TYR A 65 -10.75 -3.28 -13.56
C TYR A 65 -9.52 -4.03 -14.12
N PRO A 66 -8.51 -4.35 -13.28
CA PRO A 66 -7.30 -4.99 -13.74
C PRO A 66 -7.57 -6.46 -14.10
N TYR A 67 -6.83 -6.99 -15.07
CA TYR A 67 -6.93 -8.40 -15.42
C TYR A 67 -6.44 -9.28 -14.26
N MET A 68 -7.26 -10.27 -13.88
CA MET A 68 -7.07 -11.12 -12.70
C MET A 68 -6.07 -12.27 -12.89
N ASN A 69 -5.30 -12.25 -13.98
CA ASN A 69 -4.37 -13.34 -14.33
C ASN A 69 -3.03 -13.26 -13.56
N GLY A 70 -2.94 -12.45 -12.50
CA GLY A 70 -1.72 -12.24 -11.74
C GLY A 70 -1.92 -11.37 -10.49
N ARG A 71 -0.83 -11.16 -9.74
CA ARG A 71 -0.84 -10.26 -8.58
C ARG A 71 -0.75 -8.81 -9.04
N LEU A 72 -1.38 -7.88 -8.31
CA LEU A 72 -1.21 -6.46 -8.57
C LEU A 72 0.25 -6.07 -8.35
N HIS A 73 0.86 -5.43 -9.35
CA HIS A 73 2.18 -4.85 -9.24
C HIS A 73 2.09 -3.35 -8.94
N LEU A 74 3.23 -2.74 -8.63
CA LEU A 74 3.32 -1.31 -8.25
C LEU A 74 2.73 -0.33 -9.28
N GLY A 75 2.66 -0.74 -10.55
CA GLY A 75 2.05 0.07 -11.60
C GLY A 75 0.54 0.17 -11.44
N HIS A 76 -0.13 -0.93 -11.08
CA HIS A 76 -1.56 -0.88 -10.79
C HIS A 76 -1.84 -0.01 -9.56
N THR A 77 -1.04 -0.13 -8.50
CA THR A 77 -1.24 0.68 -7.28
C THR A 77 -0.96 2.16 -7.53
N PHE A 78 0.00 2.51 -8.39
CA PHE A 78 0.28 3.90 -8.78
C PHE A 78 -0.86 4.54 -9.58
N SER A 79 -1.50 3.78 -10.47
CA SER A 79 -2.66 4.29 -11.21
C SER A 79 -3.90 4.38 -10.32
N LEU A 80 -4.12 3.42 -9.41
CA LEU A 80 -5.18 3.45 -8.40
C LEU A 80 -5.06 4.66 -7.47
N SER A 81 -3.85 4.96 -6.98
CA SER A 81 -3.65 6.05 -6.02
C SER A 81 -4.06 7.43 -6.52
N ARG A 82 -4.14 7.63 -7.85
CA ARG A 82 -4.64 8.90 -8.41
C ARG A 82 -6.13 9.07 -8.15
N CYS A 83 -6.93 8.01 -8.33
CA CYS A 83 -8.36 8.06 -8.05
C CYS A 83 -8.60 8.29 -6.56
N GLU A 84 -7.91 7.51 -5.71
CA GLU A 84 -8.04 7.57 -4.24
C GLU A 84 -7.72 8.96 -3.67
N VAL A 85 -6.68 9.64 -4.16
CA VAL A 85 -6.32 10.98 -3.67
C VAL A 85 -7.31 12.04 -4.17
N CYS A 86 -7.81 11.91 -5.40
CA CYS A 86 -8.81 12.84 -5.92
C CYS A 86 -10.16 12.73 -5.18
N ASP A 87 -10.55 11.53 -4.71
CA ASP A 87 -11.75 11.36 -3.89
C ASP A 87 -11.65 12.06 -2.52
N ILE A 88 -10.45 12.17 -1.94
CA ILE A 88 -10.24 12.78 -0.61
C ILE A 88 -10.20 14.31 -0.66
N GLU A 89 -9.79 14.89 -1.79
CA GLU A 89 -9.59 16.35 -1.93
C GLU A 89 -10.86 17.14 -2.30
N TYR A 90 -12.02 16.49 -2.45
CA TYR A 90 -13.29 17.12 -2.88
C TYR A 90 -14.39 17.04 -1.82
#